data_AF-A0A1M3QEN9-F1
#
_entry.id   AF-A0A1M3QEN9-F1
#
_cell.length_a   1.000
_cell.length_b   1.000
_cell.length_c   1.000
_cell.angle_alpha   90.00
_cell.angle_beta   90.00
_cell.angle_gamma   90.00
#
_symmetry.space_group_name_H-M   'P 1'
#
loop_
_entity.id
_entity.type
_entity.pdbx_description
1 polymer ?
#
loop_
_entity_poly.entity_id
_entity_poly.type
_entity_poly.pdbx_seq_one_letter_code
_entity_poly.pdbx_strand_id
1 'polypeptide(L)'
;MSDKRDVKLLLFVVQSIASHAHLPILVKKLLTDWRFVIESQRFMLRTPSRLVPEIDAALANLERNCSAANVARLLAAIAPAVGQPFDVSLVESLDNRAAGSGNS
;
A
#
# COMPACT_ATOMS: atom_id res chain seq x y z
N MET A 1 10.87 -15.73 3.86
CA MET A 1 9.58 -16.24 3.31
C MET A 1 8.34 -15.56 3.94
N SER A 2 8.47 -14.36 4.54
CA SER A 2 7.35 -13.61 5.14
C SER A 2 6.69 -12.65 4.16
N ASP A 3 7.48 -11.95 3.35
CA ASP A 3 7.04 -10.79 2.55
C ASP A 3 5.90 -11.10 1.55
N LYS A 4 5.92 -12.29 0.94
CA LYS A 4 4.86 -12.70 -0.02
C LYS A 4 3.52 -12.99 0.65
N ARG A 5 3.52 -13.44 1.92
CA ARG A 5 2.29 -13.69 2.68
C ARG A 5 1.68 -12.38 3.14
N ASP A 6 2.52 -11.44 3.58
CA ASP A 6 2.08 -10.13 4.06
C ASP A 6 1.40 -9.32 2.94
N VAL A 7 1.94 -9.35 1.72
CA VAL A 7 1.32 -8.69 0.55
C VAL A 7 -0.03 -9.30 0.16
N LYS A 8 -0.17 -10.63 0.21
CA LYS A 8 -1.47 -11.29 -0.05
C LYS A 8 -2.50 -10.99 1.04
N LEU A 9 -2.08 -10.94 2.31
CA LEU A 9 -2.93 -10.57 3.42
C LEU A 9 -3.36 -9.11 3.31
N LEU A 10 -2.45 -8.22 2.92
CA LEU A 10 -2.72 -6.81 2.66
C LEU A 10 -3.68 -6.60 1.49
N LEU A 11 -3.48 -7.33 0.38
CA LEU A 11 -4.41 -7.35 -0.74
C LEU A 11 -5.79 -7.82 -0.31
N PHE A 12 -5.86 -8.88 0.49
CA PHE A 12 -7.13 -9.39 1.04
C PHE A 12 -7.79 -8.37 1.97
N VAL A 13 -7.03 -7.67 2.82
CA VAL A 13 -7.57 -6.65 3.72
C VAL A 13 -8.02 -5.40 2.95
N VAL A 14 -7.32 -5.00 1.89
CA VAL A 14 -7.74 -3.91 0.99
C VAL A 14 -8.99 -4.27 0.21
N GLN A 15 -9.11 -5.52 -0.25
CA GLN A 15 -10.33 -6.04 -0.87
C GLN A 15 -11.48 -6.19 0.15
N SER A 16 -11.14 -6.46 1.41
CA SER A 16 -12.06 -6.64 2.54
C SER A 16 -12.31 -5.34 3.31
N ILE A 17 -12.10 -4.15 2.71
CA ILE A 17 -12.50 -2.83 3.25
C ILE A 17 -14.03 -2.72 3.23
N ALA A 18 -14.64 -3.54 4.08
CA ALA A 18 -15.97 -3.44 4.63
C ALA A 18 -15.88 -3.13 6.14
N SER A 19 -14.70 -2.89 6.72
CA SER A 19 -14.54 -2.62 8.15
C SER A 19 -13.48 -1.54 8.41
N HIS A 20 -13.91 -0.28 8.37
CA HIS A 20 -13.12 0.93 8.65
C HIS A 20 -12.41 0.91 10.03
N ALA A 21 -12.83 0.03 10.95
CA ALA A 21 -12.31 -0.03 12.31
C ALA A 21 -10.83 -0.44 12.45
N HIS A 22 -10.31 -1.27 11.53
CA HIS A 22 -8.93 -1.79 11.64
C HIS A 22 -7.91 -1.07 10.75
N LEU A 23 -8.37 -0.16 9.90
CA LEU A 23 -7.52 0.56 8.94
C LEU A 23 -6.36 1.32 9.62
N PRO A 24 -6.56 2.06 10.72
CA PRO A 24 -5.47 2.84 11.33
C PRO A 24 -4.32 1.97 11.87
N ILE A 25 -4.66 0.83 12.48
CA ILE A 25 -3.67 -0.10 13.05
C ILE A 25 -2.83 -0.74 11.94
N LEU A 26 -3.51 -1.18 10.87
CA LEU A 26 -2.86 -1.74 9.69
C LEU A 26 -1.93 -0.72 9.03
N VAL A 27 -2.40 0.51 8.86
CA VAL A 27 -1.61 1.59 8.25
C VAL A 27 -0.38 1.91 9.09
N LYS A 28 -0.49 1.99 10.41
CA LYS A 28 0.67 2.21 11.27
C LYS A 28 1.72 1.10 11.12
N LYS A 29 1.28 -0.17 11.11
CA LYS A 29 2.19 -1.30 10.90
C LYS A 29 2.84 -1.26 9.51
N LEU A 30 2.07 -0.99 8.47
CA LEU A 30 2.55 -0.82 7.10
C LEU A 30 3.65 0.24 7.01
N LEU A 31 3.41 1.42 7.59
CA LEU A 31 4.37 2.52 7.59
C LEU A 31 5.67 2.12 8.28
N THR A 32 5.59 1.49 9.45
CA THR A 32 6.78 1.03 10.19
C THR A 32 7.57 -0.02 9.43
N ASP A 33 6.90 -1.08 8.97
CA ASP A 33 7.58 -2.22 8.33
C ASP A 33 8.22 -1.79 7.00
N TRP A 34 7.52 -0.99 6.18
CA TRP A 34 8.05 -0.56 4.89
C TRP A 34 9.12 0.51 5.00
N ARG A 35 9.06 1.43 5.97
CA ARG A 35 10.19 2.33 6.26
C ARG A 35 11.45 1.54 6.61
N PHE A 36 11.31 0.53 7.47
CA PHE A 36 12.42 -0.35 7.82
C PHE A 36 12.99 -1.07 6.58
N VAL A 37 12.13 -1.58 5.70
CA VAL A 37 12.56 -2.23 4.44
C VAL A 37 13.35 -1.25 3.57
N ILE A 38 12.88 -0.01 3.40
CA ILE A 38 13.58 0.99 2.58
C ILE A 38 14.93 1.39 3.20
N GLU A 39 14.97 1.59 4.51
CA GLU A 39 16.20 2.03 5.21
C GLU A 39 17.25 0.91 5.28
N SER A 40 16.82 -0.30 5.63
CA SER A 40 17.73 -1.40 6.00
C SER A 40 17.87 -2.47 4.93
N GLN A 41 16.90 -2.61 4.02
CA GLN A 41 16.79 -3.75 3.12
C GLN A 41 16.54 -3.37 1.66
N ARG A 42 16.63 -2.09 1.27
CA ARG A 42 16.32 -1.64 -0.11
C ARG A 42 17.02 -2.41 -1.21
N PHE A 43 18.26 -2.86 -0.98
CA PHE A 43 19.02 -3.61 -1.98
C PHE A 43 18.48 -5.03 -2.23
N MET A 44 17.57 -5.52 -1.38
CA MET A 44 16.85 -6.77 -1.59
C MET A 44 15.63 -6.61 -2.51
N LEU A 45 15.19 -5.37 -2.76
CA LEU A 45 14.10 -5.07 -3.68
C LEU A 45 14.55 -5.20 -5.13
N ARG A 46 13.62 -5.53 -6.01
CA ARG A 46 13.84 -5.46 -7.46
C ARG A 46 13.96 -4.00 -7.88
N THR A 47 14.93 -3.69 -8.74
CA THR A 47 15.06 -2.36 -9.37
C THR A 47 15.03 -1.18 -8.35
N PRO A 48 15.82 -1.24 -7.26
CA PRO A 48 15.61 -0.38 -6.09
C PRO A 48 15.81 1.11 -6.41
N SER A 49 16.75 1.46 -7.28
CA SER A 49 16.98 2.85 -7.71
C SER A 49 15.77 3.52 -8.34
N ARG A 50 14.86 2.72 -8.93
CA ARG A 50 13.62 3.22 -9.54
C ARG A 50 12.45 3.17 -8.56
N LEU A 51 12.29 2.06 -7.83
CA LEU A 51 11.07 1.80 -7.07
C LEU A 51 11.09 2.36 -5.64
N VAL A 52 12.26 2.55 -5.03
CA VAL A 52 12.37 3.13 -3.68
C VAL A 52 11.74 4.53 -3.61
N PRO A 53 12.03 5.48 -4.54
CA PRO A 53 11.37 6.78 -4.54
C PRO A 53 9.84 6.70 -4.67
N GLU A 54 9.33 5.76 -5.47
CA GLU A 54 7.88 5.56 -5.66
C GLU A 54 7.22 5.03 -4.37
N ILE A 55 7.89 4.08 -3.68
CA ILE A 55 7.42 3.54 -2.38
C ILE A 55 7.45 4.63 -1.31
N ASP A 56 8.53 5.42 -1.22
CA ASP A 56 8.64 6.52 -0.25
C ASP A 56 7.55 7.58 -0.46
N ALA A 57 7.27 7.94 -1.71
CA ALA A 57 6.19 8.86 -2.03
C ALA A 57 4.82 8.30 -1.62
N ALA A 58 4.58 7.01 -1.82
CA ALA A 58 3.34 6.36 -1.43
C ALA A 58 3.19 6.26 0.11
N LEU A 59 4.28 5.97 0.84
CA LEU A 59 4.31 5.98 2.31
C LEU A 59 3.98 7.37 2.85
N ALA A 60 4.61 8.42 2.31
CA ALA A 60 4.34 9.80 2.71
C ALA A 60 2.89 10.23 2.43
N ASN A 61 2.31 9.79 1.30
CA ASN A 61 0.90 10.04 1.00
C ASN A 61 -0.05 9.31 1.96
N LEU A 62 0.25 8.06 2.30
CA LEU A 62 -0.56 7.29 3.25
C LEU A 62 -0.48 7.85 4.67
N GLU A 63 0.68 8.34 5.11
CA GLU A 63 0.85 8.99 6.40
C GLU A 63 0.07 10.31 6.49
N ARG A 64 0.07 11.11 5.41
CA ARG A 64 -0.72 12.36 5.35
C ARG A 64 -2.23 12.13 5.30
N ASN A 65 -2.67 11.09 4.59
CA ASN A 65 -4.07 10.79 4.39
C ASN A 65 -4.30 9.28 4.45
N CYS A 66 -4.75 8.81 5.62
CA CYS A 66 -5.08 7.42 5.86
C CYS A 66 -6.39 7.04 5.15
N SER A 67 -6.27 6.50 3.93
CA SER A 67 -7.41 6.08 3.12
C SER A 67 -7.15 4.75 2.43
N ALA A 68 -8.23 4.01 2.14
CA ALA A 68 -8.19 2.78 1.35
C ALA A 68 -7.43 2.96 0.02
N ALA A 69 -7.69 4.06 -0.68
CA ALA A 69 -7.03 4.40 -1.94
C ALA A 69 -5.51 4.59 -1.76
N ASN A 70 -5.07 5.27 -0.69
CA ASN A 70 -3.64 5.43 -0.42
C ASN A 70 -2.96 4.13 0.03
N VAL A 71 -3.68 3.21 0.70
CA VAL A 71 -3.16 1.86 0.95
C VAL A 71 -2.99 1.12 -0.38
N ALA A 72 -3.96 1.18 -1.28
CA ALA A 72 -3.86 0.55 -2.59
C ALA A 72 -2.71 1.14 -3.43
N ARG A 73 -2.48 2.46 -3.40
CA ARG A 73 -1.32 3.10 -4.04
C ARG A 73 0.01 2.60 -3.49
N LEU A 74 0.11 2.46 -2.16
CA LEU A 74 1.30 1.88 -1.53
C LEU A 74 1.55 0.45 -2.00
N LEU A 75 0.50 -0.38 -2.05
CA LEU A 75 0.62 -1.75 -2.57
C LEU A 75 1.01 -1.79 -4.05
N ALA A 76 0.49 -0.88 -4.87
CA ALA A 76 0.86 -0.76 -6.28
C ALA A 76 2.36 -0.43 -6.47
N ALA A 77 2.93 0.41 -5.61
CA ALA A 77 4.37 0.73 -5.62
C ALA A 77 5.24 -0.42 -5.11
N ILE A 78 4.79 -1.14 -4.08
CA ILE A 78 5.48 -2.27 -3.46
C ILE A 78 5.52 -3.50 -4.38
N ALA A 79 4.38 -3.84 -4.98
CA ALA A 79 4.18 -5.08 -5.72
C ALA A 79 5.28 -5.38 -6.75
N PRO A 80 5.68 -4.45 -7.65
CA PRO A 80 6.79 -4.69 -8.56
C PRO A 80 8.13 -4.89 -7.85
N ALA A 81 8.36 -4.19 -6.73
CA ALA A 81 9.61 -4.29 -5.94
C ALA A 81 9.80 -5.67 -5.30
N VAL A 82 8.70 -6.37 -4.98
CA VAL A 82 8.72 -7.75 -4.44
C VAL A 82 8.36 -8.82 -5.48
N GLY A 83 8.16 -8.43 -6.74
CA GLY A 83 7.81 -9.34 -7.83
C GLY A 83 6.43 -9.98 -7.67
N GLN A 84 5.45 -9.23 -7.17
CA GLN A 84 4.04 -9.62 -7.12
C GLN A 84 3.24 -8.83 -8.16
N PRO A 85 2.24 -9.44 -8.82
CA PRO A 85 1.28 -8.70 -9.61
C PRO A 85 0.36 -7.90 -8.69
N PHE A 86 -0.06 -6.71 -9.15
CA PHE A 86 -1.05 -5.88 -8.49
C PHE A 86 -2.01 -5.31 -9.55
N ASP A 87 -3.30 -5.35 -9.25
CA ASP A 87 -4.32 -4.77 -10.11
C ASP A 87 -4.46 -3.27 -9.84
N VAL A 88 -3.88 -2.47 -10.72
CA VAL A 88 -3.89 -0.99 -10.60
C VAL A 88 -5.29 -0.40 -10.75
N SER A 89 -6.23 -1.10 -11.38
CA SER A 89 -7.63 -0.63 -11.51
C SER A 89 -8.36 -0.55 -10.16
N LEU A 90 -7.84 -1.24 -9.14
CA LEU A 90 -8.31 -1.14 -7.77
C LEU A 90 -8.09 0.26 -7.19
N VAL A 91 -7.01 0.94 -7.56
CA VAL A 91 -6.74 2.32 -7.09
C VAL A 91 -7.83 3.26 -7.61
N GLU A 92 -8.10 3.21 -8.92
CA GLU A 92 -9.13 4.03 -9.57
C GLU A 92 -10.52 3.76 -8.99
N SER A 93 -10.85 2.48 -8.76
CA SER A 93 -12.12 2.08 -8.16
C SER A 93 -12.31 2.65 -6.75
N LEU A 94 -11.25 2.71 -5.95
CA LEU A 94 -11.30 3.26 -4.58
C LEU A 94 -11.36 4.80 -4.60
N ASP A 95 -10.68 5.45 -5.54
CA ASP A 95 -10.79 6.90 -5.74
C ASP A 95 -12.22 7.32 -6.12
N ASN A 96 -12.83 6.60 -7.06
CA ASN A 96 -14.21 6.87 -7.49
C ASN A 96 -15.22 6.67 -6.37
N ARG A 97 -15.03 5.67 -5.50
CA ARG A 97 -15.87 5.47 -4.31
C ARG A 97 -15.74 6.61 -3.30
N ALA A 98 -14.53 7.10 -3.06
CA ALA A 98 -14.30 8.24 -2.17
C ALA A 98 -14.96 9.52 -2.72
N ALA A 99 -14.89 9.75 -4.03
CA ALA A 99 -15.54 10.90 -4.67
C ALA A 99 -17.09 10.81 -4.67
N GLY A 100 -17.65 9.61 -4.87
CA GLY A 100 -19.11 9.40 -4.86
C GLY A 100 -19.75 9.48 -3.47
N SER A 101 -18.99 9.23 -2.39
CA SER A 101 -19.50 9.26 -1.01
C SER A 101 -19.69 10.67 -0.44
N GLY A 102 -19.26 11.73 -1.14
CA GLY A 102 -19.40 13.13 -0.70
C GLY A 102 -20.71 13.81 -1.10
N ASN A 103 -21.64 13.08 -1.73
CA ASN A 103 -22.87 13.62 -2.33
C ASN A 103 -24.16 13.00 -1.75
N SER A 104 -24.15 12.57 -0.49
CA SER A 104 -25.34 12.01 0.20
C SER A 104 -25.57 12.66 1.54
#